data_AF-A0A2Y9AP74-F1
#
_entry.id   AF-A0A2Y9AP74-F1
#
_cell.length_a   1.000
_cell.length_b   1.000
_cell.length_c   1.000
_cell.angle_alpha   90.00
_cell.angle_beta   90.00
_cell.angle_gamma   90.00
#
_symmetry.space_group_name_H-M   'P 1'
#
loop_
_entity.id
_entity.type
_entity.pdbx_description
1 polymer ?
#
loop_
_entity_poly.entity_id
_entity_poly.type
_entity_poly.pdbx_seq_one_letter_code
_entity_poly.pdbx_strand_id
1 'polypeptide(L)'
;MEISANPQPIERLKLSEQAREAIRSRIISGEFPMGEKLTESGLVRLLGVSKSPIREALLQLEREGLIVLSANRTTRVFSMGASEIAELGELRLILESEAMRLACSRNPGPLARDLSDIVGRMEQALALDDSDTYKLLDHDFHRAIFEHCGNSYVEANFRMLSFRVQALRNRLSLDPKLNARSLQEHRRICDMVLSGEFDRALALLKNHISETTTNYLNRVADSDHGEASALPTVRIALAEMERFSRAALAAVGADTATVDAVTRALMHASTLGVDTHGFRLLPHYLRALAGGRINRRPSPRVAGGTGAACVLDADNAHGALATYQAVEIAIDKAREFGIGAVAIRGSSHFGAAGAYATEIARQGLMGLTFCNSDAFVRLHGGAERFHGTNPIAAAAPAEDGPPWLLDMATSSIPYNRVLLSQSIGIPLPENVASDTHGMNVTDPAAAEMLAPLGGALFGYKGAGLAGLSEVLSSAFSDAPLSAELPPMVSDDMSTPRGLGAFVLVLDPAAFSGAAAFRAVMTRYLKAIRQSAVAADQQVMAPGDREWKEAESRRVIGLKLDETTLVSLGEFARRNSIEALQVLSADG
;
A
#
# COMPACT_ATOMS: atom_id res chain seq x y z
N MET A 1 65.75 0.25 -24.22
CA MET A 1 65.29 1.63 -23.97
C MET A 1 63.78 1.54 -23.84
N GLU A 2 63.31 1.20 -22.64
CA GLU A 2 61.89 0.99 -22.36
C GLU A 2 61.26 2.31 -21.93
N ILE A 3 60.16 2.66 -22.57
CA ILE A 3 59.42 3.89 -22.30
C ILE A 3 58.72 3.70 -20.95
N SER A 4 59.29 4.35 -19.92
CA SER A 4 58.63 4.59 -18.65
C SER A 4 57.59 5.70 -18.84
N ALA A 5 56.34 5.29 -19.07
CA ALA A 5 55.18 6.15 -18.92
C ALA A 5 54.15 5.35 -18.11
N ASN A 6 53.95 5.75 -16.86
CA ASN A 6 52.90 5.23 -15.99
C ASN A 6 51.54 5.65 -16.60
N PRO A 7 50.73 4.75 -17.17
CA PRO A 7 49.41 5.14 -17.63
C PRO A 7 48.53 5.25 -16.39
N GLN A 8 48.18 6.47 -15.98
CA GLN A 8 47.04 6.64 -15.09
C GLN A 8 45.81 6.08 -15.83
N PRO A 9 45.12 5.05 -15.31
CA PRO A 9 43.92 4.56 -15.94
C PRO A 9 42.87 5.66 -15.84
N ILE A 10 42.38 6.13 -16.99
CA ILE A 10 41.17 6.94 -17.04
C ILE A 10 40.07 6.07 -16.42
N GLU A 11 39.55 6.48 -15.28
CA GLU A 11 38.50 5.77 -14.57
C GLU A 11 37.23 5.83 -15.43
N ARG A 12 37.01 4.79 -16.25
CA ARG A 12 35.75 4.60 -16.97
C ARG A 12 34.67 4.33 -15.93
N LEU A 13 33.96 5.39 -15.51
CA LEU A 13 32.72 5.25 -14.75
C LEU A 13 31.84 4.20 -15.42
N LYS A 14 31.31 3.25 -14.65
CA LYS A 14 30.38 2.24 -15.15
C LYS A 14 29.23 2.93 -15.87
N LEU A 15 28.76 2.37 -16.98
CA LEU A 15 27.64 2.93 -17.76
C LEU A 15 26.38 3.19 -16.91
N SER A 16 26.17 2.44 -15.82
CA SER A 16 25.10 2.69 -14.84
C SER A 16 25.30 3.97 -14.03
N GLU A 17 26.53 4.31 -13.65
CA GLU A 17 26.83 5.57 -12.95
C GLU A 17 26.64 6.78 -13.87
N GLN A 18 27.05 6.66 -15.14
CA GLN A 18 26.81 7.72 -16.13
C GLN A 18 25.32 7.92 -16.41
N ALA A 19 24.55 6.83 -16.50
CA ALA A 19 23.10 6.88 -16.63
C ALA A 19 22.43 7.49 -15.39
N ARG A 20 22.88 7.13 -14.19
CA ARG A 20 22.40 7.71 -12.92
C ARG A 20 22.58 9.21 -12.91
N GLU A 21 23.79 9.70 -13.21
CA GLU A 21 24.09 11.13 -13.17
C GLU A 21 23.30 11.90 -14.22
N ALA A 22 23.16 11.34 -15.42
CA ALA A 22 22.39 11.93 -16.51
C ALA A 22 20.89 12.06 -16.18
N ILE A 23 20.31 11.10 -15.46
CA ILE A 23 18.91 11.15 -15.02
C ILE A 23 18.78 12.11 -13.83
N ARG A 24 19.69 12.04 -12.86
CA ARG A 24 19.71 12.94 -11.70
C ARG A 24 19.74 14.40 -12.12
N SER A 25 20.66 14.76 -13.02
CA SER A 25 20.81 16.14 -13.51
C SER A 25 19.53 16.68 -14.16
N ARG A 26 18.77 15.82 -14.86
CA ARG A 26 17.48 16.17 -15.46
C ARG A 26 16.34 16.32 -14.46
N ILE A 27 16.34 15.52 -13.40
CA ILE A 27 15.40 15.69 -12.28
C ILE A 27 15.67 17.01 -11.56
N ILE A 28 16.95 17.30 -11.29
CA ILE A 28 17.38 18.49 -10.56
C ILE A 28 17.11 19.76 -11.37
N SER A 29 17.51 19.80 -12.65
CA SER A 29 17.26 20.96 -13.53
C SER A 29 15.77 21.17 -13.82
N GLY A 30 14.96 20.15 -13.61
CA GLY A 30 13.53 20.17 -13.85
C GLY A 30 13.10 19.77 -15.26
N GLU A 31 14.04 19.35 -16.12
CA GLU A 31 13.76 18.72 -17.41
C GLU A 31 12.83 17.51 -17.24
N PHE A 32 12.96 16.78 -16.13
CA PHE A 32 11.96 15.81 -15.67
C PHE A 32 11.08 16.38 -14.54
N PRO A 33 9.77 16.60 -14.76
CA PRO A 33 8.86 17.05 -13.73
C PRO A 33 8.71 16.18 -12.50
N MET A 34 8.54 16.81 -11.32
CA MET A 34 8.10 16.08 -10.12
C MET A 34 6.80 15.34 -10.44
N GLY A 35 6.72 14.06 -10.06
CA GLY A 35 5.61 13.18 -10.42
C GLY A 35 5.62 12.67 -11.87
N GLU A 36 6.52 13.14 -12.75
CA GLU A 36 6.62 12.66 -14.13
C GLU A 36 6.95 11.17 -14.15
N LYS A 37 6.27 10.43 -15.03
CA LYS A 37 6.52 9.02 -15.27
C LYS A 37 7.75 8.84 -16.14
N LEU A 38 8.78 8.19 -15.59
CA LEU A 38 9.97 7.75 -16.31
C LEU A 38 9.76 6.31 -16.79
N THR A 39 10.01 6.04 -18.07
CA THR A 39 9.94 4.66 -18.61
C THR A 39 11.32 4.16 -18.99
N GLU A 40 11.63 2.90 -18.66
CA GLU A 40 12.92 2.27 -19.02
C GLU A 40 13.21 2.41 -20.52
N SER A 41 12.21 2.16 -21.36
CA SER A 41 12.30 2.29 -22.82
C SER A 41 12.53 3.72 -23.29
N GLY A 42 11.96 4.71 -22.59
CA GLY A 42 12.19 6.13 -22.87
C GLY A 42 13.61 6.54 -22.52
N LEU A 43 14.10 6.14 -21.34
CA LEU A 43 15.44 6.44 -20.87
C LEU A 43 16.54 5.75 -21.70
N VAL A 44 16.32 4.51 -22.13
CA VAL A 44 17.20 3.80 -23.08
C VAL A 44 17.34 4.59 -24.37
N ARG A 45 16.24 5.10 -24.93
CA ARG A 45 16.26 5.90 -26.16
C ARG A 45 16.94 7.24 -25.96
N LEU A 46 16.67 7.90 -24.83
CA LEU A 46 17.21 9.22 -24.51
C LEU A 46 18.73 9.18 -24.28
N LEU A 47 19.22 8.17 -23.55
CA LEU A 47 20.62 8.09 -23.12
C LEU A 47 21.48 7.22 -24.03
N GLY A 48 20.87 6.48 -24.98
CA GLY A 48 21.60 5.64 -25.94
C GLY A 48 22.30 4.43 -25.32
N VAL A 49 21.84 3.95 -24.17
CA VAL A 49 22.41 2.82 -23.42
C VAL A 49 21.45 1.64 -23.32
N SER A 50 21.94 0.44 -23.00
CA SER A 50 21.10 -0.75 -22.85
C SER A 50 20.21 -0.71 -21.58
N LYS A 51 19.23 -1.61 -21.47
CA LYS A 51 18.28 -1.63 -20.34
C LYS A 51 18.93 -1.90 -18.97
N SER A 52 20.01 -2.66 -18.91
CA SER A 52 20.63 -3.07 -17.63
C SER A 52 21.25 -1.88 -16.88
N PRO A 53 22.08 -1.01 -17.51
CA PRO A 53 22.54 0.23 -16.89
C PRO A 53 21.43 1.16 -16.42
N ILE A 54 20.32 1.27 -17.17
CA ILE A 54 19.16 2.07 -16.78
C ILE A 54 18.51 1.50 -15.52
N ARG A 55 18.29 0.19 -15.43
CA ARG A 55 17.70 -0.43 -14.24
C ARG A 55 18.54 -0.23 -12.99
N GLU A 56 19.86 -0.43 -13.10
CA GLU A 56 20.78 -0.16 -11.99
C GLU A 56 20.75 1.31 -11.59
N ALA A 57 20.75 2.24 -12.55
CA ALA A 57 20.64 3.66 -12.28
C ALA A 57 19.33 4.01 -11.57
N LEU A 58 18.20 3.43 -11.98
CA LEU A 58 16.90 3.69 -11.36
C LEU A 58 16.82 3.14 -9.92
N LEU A 59 17.38 1.95 -9.65
CA LEU A 59 17.46 1.42 -8.29
C LEU A 59 18.33 2.29 -7.37
N GLN A 60 19.44 2.83 -7.91
CA GLN A 60 20.29 3.75 -7.14
C GLN A 60 19.57 5.08 -6.88
N LEU A 61 18.87 5.65 -7.87
CA LEU A 61 18.09 6.89 -7.73
C LEU A 61 16.88 6.73 -6.79
N GLU A 62 16.30 5.53 -6.72
CA GLU A 62 15.25 5.20 -5.75
C GLU A 62 15.80 5.23 -4.32
N ARG A 63 16.99 4.67 -4.07
CA ARG A 63 17.67 4.74 -2.77
C ARG A 63 18.03 6.17 -2.38
N GLU A 64 18.35 7.01 -3.36
CA GLU A 64 18.56 8.46 -3.18
C GLU A 64 17.24 9.23 -3.02
N GLY A 65 16.10 8.56 -3.17
CA GLY A 65 14.79 9.15 -2.98
C GLY A 65 14.41 10.18 -4.05
N LEU A 66 15.05 10.13 -5.22
CA LEU A 66 14.79 10.99 -6.38
C LEU A 66 13.72 10.43 -7.32
N ILE A 67 13.43 9.15 -7.20
CA ILE A 67 12.35 8.50 -7.92
C ILE A 67 11.60 7.54 -6.99
N VAL A 68 10.36 7.24 -7.33
CA VAL A 68 9.51 6.26 -6.64
C VAL A 68 9.20 5.13 -7.63
N LEU A 69 9.49 3.88 -7.24
CA LEU A 69 9.02 2.71 -7.96
C LEU A 69 7.70 2.23 -7.35
N SER A 70 6.68 2.13 -8.18
CA SER A 70 5.41 1.53 -7.78
C SER A 70 5.37 0.04 -8.15
N ALA A 71 4.51 -0.72 -7.48
CA ALA A 71 4.39 -2.18 -7.59
C ALA A 71 4.18 -2.70 -9.03
N ASN A 72 3.74 -1.86 -9.97
CA ASN A 72 3.59 -2.16 -11.39
C ASN A 72 4.83 -1.80 -12.24
N ARG A 73 6.00 -1.60 -11.62
CA ARG A 73 7.25 -1.13 -12.24
C ARG A 73 7.12 0.23 -12.94
N THR A 74 6.15 1.06 -12.57
CA THR A 74 6.14 2.44 -13.04
C THR A 74 7.03 3.29 -12.15
N THR A 75 8.07 3.83 -12.76
CA THR A 75 9.00 4.77 -12.13
C THR A 75 8.48 6.18 -12.29
N ARG A 76 8.47 6.96 -11.22
CA ARG A 76 8.14 8.39 -11.27
C ARG A 76 9.21 9.20 -10.59
N VAL A 77 9.46 10.42 -11.08
CA VAL A 77 10.21 11.41 -10.31
C VAL A 77 9.47 11.67 -9.00
N PHE A 78 10.21 11.80 -7.90
CA PHE A 78 9.62 12.11 -6.61
C PHE A 78 8.75 13.40 -6.70
N SER A 79 7.74 13.47 -5.85
CA SER A 79 6.94 14.68 -5.61
C SER A 79 6.93 14.95 -4.11
N MET A 80 6.77 16.19 -3.70
CA MET A 80 6.58 16.55 -2.29
C MET A 80 5.35 17.42 -2.13
N GLY A 81 4.46 17.03 -1.21
CA GLY A 81 3.31 17.83 -0.78
C GLY A 81 3.70 18.91 0.22
N ALA A 82 2.75 19.77 0.59
CA ALA A 82 2.98 20.86 1.54
C ALA A 82 3.48 20.35 2.92
N SER A 83 2.93 19.23 3.42
CA SER A 83 3.41 18.61 4.68
C SER A 83 4.86 18.16 4.59
N GLU A 84 5.22 17.47 3.50
CA GLU A 84 6.59 16.97 3.30
C GLU A 84 7.59 18.11 3.10
N ILE A 85 7.17 19.22 2.46
CA ILE A 85 8.00 20.44 2.34
C ILE A 85 8.20 21.10 3.71
N ALA A 86 7.18 21.14 4.56
CA ALA A 86 7.28 21.66 5.92
C ALA A 86 8.24 20.81 6.77
N GLU A 87 8.06 19.49 6.76
CA GLU A 87 8.91 18.51 7.45
C GLU A 87 10.38 18.59 6.97
N LEU A 88 10.59 18.73 5.65
CA LEU A 88 11.92 18.93 5.09
C LEU A 88 12.52 20.26 5.54
N GLY A 89 11.71 21.32 5.64
CA GLY A 89 12.12 22.61 6.19
C GLY A 89 12.58 22.52 7.65
N GLU A 90 11.83 21.80 8.49
CA GLU A 90 12.20 21.53 9.89
C GLU A 90 13.54 20.77 9.98
N LEU A 91 13.69 19.71 9.18
CA LEU A 91 14.92 18.91 9.16
C LEU A 91 16.12 19.73 8.67
N ARG A 92 15.95 20.55 7.63
CA ARG A 92 16.99 21.48 7.16
C ARG A 92 17.37 22.47 8.24
N LEU A 93 16.40 23.05 8.94
CA LEU A 93 16.66 23.99 10.02
C LEU A 93 17.52 23.36 11.12
N ILE A 94 17.24 22.10 11.50
CA ILE A 94 18.04 21.36 12.48
C ILE A 94 19.47 21.14 11.97
N LEU A 95 19.61 20.57 10.77
CA LEU A 95 20.91 20.14 10.24
C LEU A 95 21.81 21.32 9.86
N GLU A 96 21.29 22.32 9.15
CA GLU A 96 22.06 23.47 8.67
C GLU A 96 22.46 24.39 9.83
N SER A 97 21.59 24.53 10.85
CA SER A 97 21.93 25.29 12.06
C SER A 97 23.10 24.67 12.81
N GLU A 98 23.05 23.34 12.98
CA GLU A 98 24.10 22.63 13.70
C GLU A 98 25.40 22.58 12.88
N ALA A 99 25.29 22.38 11.55
CA ALA A 99 26.44 22.45 10.65
C ALA A 99 27.11 23.83 10.71
N MET A 100 26.34 24.92 10.67
CA MET A 100 26.87 26.28 10.77
C MET A 100 27.55 26.54 12.11
N ARG A 101 26.94 26.10 13.22
CA ARG A 101 27.53 26.22 14.56
C ARG A 101 28.88 25.49 14.64
N LEU A 102 28.93 24.27 14.12
CA LEU A 102 30.14 23.45 14.11
C LEU A 102 31.21 24.00 13.16
N ALA A 103 30.82 24.47 11.96
CA ALA A 103 31.74 25.01 10.97
C ALA A 103 32.39 26.31 11.44
N CYS A 104 31.62 27.24 12.01
CA CYS A 104 32.14 28.46 12.63
C CYS A 104 33.06 28.16 13.82
N SER A 105 32.77 27.11 14.60
CA SER A 105 33.61 26.73 15.74
C SER A 105 34.91 26.01 15.34
N ARG A 106 34.87 25.18 14.29
CA ARG A 106 35.96 24.24 13.95
C ARG A 106 36.83 24.73 12.81
N ASN A 107 36.24 25.41 11.82
CA ASN A 107 36.92 25.77 10.59
C ASN A 107 36.46 27.13 10.00
N PRO A 108 36.41 28.22 10.79
CA PRO A 108 35.79 29.49 10.36
C PRO A 108 36.54 30.18 9.22
N GLY A 109 37.88 30.11 9.19
CA GLY A 109 38.68 30.77 8.15
C GLY A 109 38.46 30.20 6.75
N PRO A 110 38.62 28.87 6.55
CA PRO A 110 38.27 28.22 5.30
C PRO A 110 36.80 28.38 4.91
N LEU A 111 35.87 28.21 5.86
CA LEU A 111 34.45 28.46 5.61
C LEU A 111 34.21 29.86 5.05
N ALA A 112 34.77 30.89 5.67
CA ALA A 112 34.56 32.28 5.25
C ALA A 112 35.10 32.55 3.83
N ARG A 113 36.23 31.93 3.46
CA ARG A 113 36.77 32.04 2.09
C ARG A 113 35.86 31.38 1.07
N ASP A 114 35.43 30.14 1.34
CA ASP A 114 34.62 29.38 0.39
C ASP A 114 33.24 30.03 0.22
N LEU A 115 32.62 30.51 1.31
CA LEU A 115 31.38 31.29 1.23
C LEU A 115 31.57 32.59 0.43
N SER A 116 32.68 33.31 0.63
CA SER A 116 32.99 34.54 -0.10
C SER A 116 33.15 34.29 -1.60
N ASP A 117 33.87 33.24 -1.97
CA ASP A 117 34.10 32.87 -3.37
C ASP A 117 32.79 32.44 -4.06
N ILE A 118 31.95 31.67 -3.36
CA ILE A 118 30.64 31.26 -3.87
C ILE A 118 29.73 32.47 -4.06
N VAL A 119 29.62 33.35 -3.05
CA VAL A 119 28.79 34.56 -3.14
C VAL A 119 29.25 35.45 -4.30
N GLY A 120 30.56 35.65 -4.48
CA GLY A 120 31.09 36.41 -5.62
C GLY A 120 30.68 35.83 -6.99
N ARG A 121 30.64 34.49 -7.11
CA ARG A 121 30.14 33.81 -8.31
C ARG A 121 28.62 33.95 -8.46
N MET A 122 27.86 33.94 -7.35
CA MET A 122 26.41 34.15 -7.37
C MET A 122 26.06 35.54 -7.89
N GLU A 123 26.83 36.56 -7.49
CA GLU A 123 26.68 37.93 -7.98
C GLU A 123 26.89 38.03 -9.49
N GLN A 124 27.93 37.37 -10.01
CA GLN A 124 28.22 37.33 -11.44
C GLN A 124 27.11 36.62 -12.21
N ALA A 125 26.63 35.48 -11.71
CA ALA A 125 25.52 34.75 -12.33
C ALA A 125 24.25 35.60 -12.41
N LEU A 126 23.90 36.31 -11.33
CA LEU A 126 22.72 37.18 -11.30
C LEU A 126 22.88 38.42 -12.19
N ALA A 127 24.09 38.96 -12.32
CA ALA A 127 24.39 40.07 -13.23
C ALA A 127 24.31 39.70 -14.72
N LEU A 128 24.54 38.42 -15.04
CA LEU A 128 24.44 37.85 -16.38
C LEU A 128 23.05 37.27 -16.69
N ASP A 129 22.09 37.41 -15.77
CA ASP A 129 20.76 36.77 -15.83
C ASP A 129 20.82 35.24 -15.98
N ASP A 130 21.90 34.62 -15.49
CA ASP A 130 22.12 33.18 -15.50
C ASP A 130 21.53 32.53 -14.24
N SER A 131 20.21 32.35 -14.29
CA SER A 131 19.45 31.76 -13.18
C SER A 131 19.86 30.32 -12.87
N ASP A 132 20.32 29.54 -13.85
CA ASP A 132 20.65 28.13 -13.64
C ASP A 132 21.99 27.97 -12.93
N THR A 133 22.99 28.77 -13.30
CA THR A 133 24.25 28.85 -12.56
C THR A 133 24.03 29.39 -11.14
N TYR A 134 23.17 30.41 -10.97
CA TYR A 134 22.86 30.94 -9.64
C TYR A 134 22.29 29.85 -8.69
N LYS A 135 21.36 29.02 -9.18
CA LYS A 135 20.76 27.95 -8.36
C LYS A 135 21.77 26.88 -7.94
N LEU A 136 22.71 26.54 -8.82
CA LEU A 136 23.81 25.62 -8.48
C LEU A 136 24.69 26.22 -7.38
N LEU A 137 25.00 27.51 -7.47
CA LEU A 137 25.81 28.21 -6.49
C LEU A 137 25.11 28.41 -5.14
N ASP A 138 23.79 28.64 -5.15
CA ASP A 138 22.96 28.62 -3.95
C ASP A 138 23.03 27.26 -3.24
N HIS A 139 22.99 26.15 -3.98
CA HIS A 139 23.24 24.83 -3.42
C HIS A 139 24.66 24.70 -2.83
N ASP A 140 25.67 25.14 -3.57
CA ASP A 140 27.07 25.10 -3.14
C ASP A 140 27.32 25.91 -1.85
N PHE A 141 26.67 27.07 -1.69
CA PHE A 141 26.76 27.90 -0.49
C PHE A 141 26.36 27.11 0.76
N HIS A 142 25.23 26.43 0.70
CA HIS A 142 24.75 25.62 1.82
C HIS A 142 25.63 24.38 2.02
N ARG A 143 26.10 23.74 0.94
CA ARG A 143 27.00 22.58 1.02
C ARG A 143 28.33 22.91 1.71
N ALA A 144 28.93 24.07 1.42
CA ALA A 144 30.18 24.51 2.04
C ALA A 144 30.09 24.53 3.57
N ILE A 145 28.94 24.93 4.13
CA ILE A 145 28.71 24.91 5.59
C ILE A 145 28.88 23.50 6.17
N PHE A 146 28.37 22.47 5.48
CA PHE A 146 28.52 21.08 5.89
C PHE A 146 29.94 20.55 5.70
N GLU A 147 30.59 20.89 4.59
CA GLU A 147 31.98 20.47 4.29
C GLU A 147 32.96 20.99 5.36
N HIS A 148 32.67 22.15 5.95
CA HIS A 148 33.48 22.73 7.02
C HIS A 148 33.02 22.36 8.45
N CYS A 149 31.89 21.66 8.63
CA CYS A 149 31.38 21.34 9.96
C CYS A 149 32.19 20.26 10.69
N GLY A 150 32.96 19.45 9.97
CA GLY A 150 33.80 18.38 10.55
C GLY A 150 33.02 17.28 11.28
N ASN A 151 31.72 17.12 10.99
CA ASN A 151 30.89 16.05 11.52
C ASN A 151 30.39 15.19 10.36
N SER A 152 31.00 14.01 10.19
CA SER A 152 30.73 13.10 9.08
C SER A 152 29.28 12.59 9.05
N TYR A 153 28.61 12.48 10.22
CA TYR A 153 27.20 12.07 10.27
C TYR A 153 26.27 13.19 9.82
N VAL A 154 26.53 14.44 10.23
CA VAL A 154 25.74 15.60 9.79
C VAL A 154 25.92 15.82 8.29
N GLU A 155 27.15 15.70 7.79
CA GLU A 155 27.47 15.79 6.36
C GLU A 155 26.83 14.67 5.53
N ALA A 156 26.90 13.41 6.00
CA ALA A 156 26.29 12.28 5.30
C ALA A 156 24.76 12.38 5.25
N ASN A 157 24.12 12.83 6.32
CA ASN A 157 22.66 13.02 6.34
C ASN A 157 22.24 14.18 5.42
N PHE A 158 23.00 15.27 5.34
CA PHE A 158 22.74 16.32 4.37
C PHE A 158 22.90 15.84 2.92
N ARG A 159 23.92 15.01 2.62
CA ARG A 159 24.10 14.42 1.28
C ARG A 159 22.91 13.58 0.80
N MET A 160 22.17 12.96 1.71
CA MET A 160 20.95 12.24 1.37
C MET A 160 19.79 13.18 1.02
N LEU A 161 19.76 14.38 1.61
CA LEU A 161 18.70 15.38 1.44
C LEU A 161 18.99 16.37 0.32
N SER A 162 20.26 16.59 0.00
CA SER A 162 20.74 17.67 -0.88
C SER A 162 20.02 17.71 -2.22
N PHE A 163 19.84 16.56 -2.86
CA PHE A 163 19.23 16.48 -4.18
C PHE A 163 17.73 16.80 -4.18
N ARG A 164 17.01 16.48 -3.09
CA ARG A 164 15.60 16.83 -2.91
C ARG A 164 15.43 18.34 -2.70
N VAL A 165 16.31 18.93 -1.89
CA VAL A 165 16.34 20.37 -1.64
C VAL A 165 16.69 21.14 -2.92
N GLN A 166 17.64 20.64 -3.71
CA GLN A 166 18.05 21.24 -4.97
C GLN A 166 16.95 21.18 -6.02
N ALA A 167 16.26 20.05 -6.14
CA ALA A 167 15.11 19.92 -7.04
C ALA A 167 13.92 20.83 -6.64
N LEU A 168 13.68 21.05 -5.33
CA LEU A 168 12.71 22.04 -4.85
C LEU A 168 13.13 23.47 -5.23
N ARG A 169 14.39 23.85 -4.93
CA ARG A 169 14.95 25.16 -5.26
C ARG A 169 14.82 25.49 -6.74
N ASN A 170 15.16 24.54 -7.61
CA ASN A 170 15.16 24.77 -9.05
C ASN A 170 13.76 24.98 -9.65
N ARG A 171 12.72 24.43 -9.03
CA ARG A 171 11.33 24.54 -9.48
C ARG A 171 10.52 25.62 -8.80
N LEU A 172 10.71 25.81 -7.50
CA LEU A 172 9.88 26.66 -6.66
C LEU A 172 10.57 28.00 -6.35
N SER A 173 11.77 28.27 -6.88
CA SER A 173 12.46 29.58 -6.80
C SER A 173 12.60 30.27 -8.17
N LEU A 174 11.55 30.26 -8.98
CA LEU A 174 11.54 30.91 -10.31
C LEU A 174 11.31 32.43 -10.27
N ASP A 175 11.34 33.08 -9.10
CA ASP A 175 11.15 34.54 -8.99
C ASP A 175 12.50 35.25 -8.89
N PRO A 176 12.87 36.09 -9.88
CA PRO A 176 14.08 36.91 -9.84
C PRO A 176 14.19 37.78 -8.57
N LYS A 177 13.07 38.24 -8.01
CA LYS A 177 13.05 39.04 -6.77
C LYS A 177 13.46 38.23 -5.55
N LEU A 178 13.06 36.96 -5.48
CA LEU A 178 13.44 36.06 -4.39
C LEU A 178 14.94 35.72 -4.46
N ASN A 179 15.47 35.50 -5.67
CA ASN A 179 16.90 35.25 -5.86
C ASN A 179 17.75 36.47 -5.47
N ALA A 180 17.31 37.68 -5.85
CA ALA A 180 17.99 38.91 -5.43
C ALA A 180 18.00 39.10 -3.90
N ARG A 181 16.89 38.75 -3.23
CA ARG A 181 16.80 38.77 -1.76
C ARG A 181 17.70 37.71 -1.12
N SER A 182 17.65 36.47 -1.60
CA SER A 182 18.49 35.35 -1.13
C SER A 182 19.97 35.71 -1.21
N LEU A 183 20.41 36.28 -2.35
CA LEU A 183 21.78 36.78 -2.51
C LEU A 183 22.16 37.83 -1.47
N GLN A 184 21.26 38.75 -1.14
CA GLN A 184 21.52 39.76 -0.11
C GLN A 184 21.66 39.12 1.29
N GLU A 185 20.88 38.09 1.58
CA GLU A 185 20.98 37.32 2.82
C GLU A 185 22.29 36.53 2.89
N HIS A 186 22.68 35.83 1.81
CA HIS A 186 23.97 35.11 1.74
C HIS A 186 25.18 36.02 1.89
N ARG A 187 25.17 37.21 1.25
CA ARG A 187 26.21 38.24 1.45
C ARG A 187 26.35 38.61 2.93
N ARG A 188 25.23 38.92 3.58
CA ARG A 188 25.22 39.28 5.01
C ARG A 188 25.69 38.13 5.90
N ILE A 189 25.29 36.90 5.60
CA ILE A 189 25.78 35.70 6.32
C ILE A 189 27.29 35.59 6.16
N CYS A 190 27.81 35.73 4.94
CA CYS A 190 29.24 35.69 4.65
C CYS A 190 30.01 36.79 5.40
N ASP A 191 29.54 38.03 5.37
CA ASP A 191 30.15 39.17 6.08
C ASP A 191 30.21 38.94 7.60
N MET A 192 29.13 38.38 8.17
CA MET A 192 29.07 38.04 9.59
C MET A 192 30.05 36.91 9.94
N VAL A 193 30.19 35.88 9.08
CA VAL A 193 31.18 34.82 9.28
C VAL A 193 32.61 35.37 9.18
N LEU A 194 32.89 36.24 8.21
CA LEU A 194 34.19 36.92 8.05
C LEU A 194 34.55 37.80 9.25
N SER A 195 33.56 38.48 9.82
CA SER A 195 33.73 39.40 10.95
C SER A 195 33.67 38.72 12.32
N GLY A 196 33.46 37.40 12.37
CA GLY A 196 33.38 36.62 13.61
C GLY A 196 32.04 36.73 14.36
N GLU A 197 31.01 37.29 13.75
CA GLU A 197 29.66 37.45 14.31
C GLU A 197 28.80 36.18 14.13
N PHE A 198 29.31 35.03 14.60
CA PHE A 198 28.75 33.71 14.28
C PHE A 198 27.30 33.50 14.74
N ASP A 199 26.94 34.00 15.92
CA ASP A 199 25.56 33.87 16.43
C ASP A 199 24.55 34.64 15.56
N ARG A 200 24.98 35.79 15.01
CA ARG A 200 24.16 36.59 14.09
C ARG A 200 24.07 35.91 12.73
N ALA A 201 25.18 35.34 12.23
CA ALA A 201 25.19 34.55 11.01
C ALA A 201 24.24 33.34 11.11
N LEU A 202 24.26 32.63 12.24
CA LEU A 202 23.38 31.50 12.52
C LEU A 202 21.91 31.93 12.60
N ALA A 203 21.61 33.03 13.30
CA ALA A 203 20.24 33.55 13.38
C ALA A 203 19.71 33.94 11.98
N LEU A 204 20.54 34.58 11.16
CA LEU A 204 20.17 34.95 9.80
C LEU A 204 19.97 33.72 8.90
N LEU A 205 20.82 32.70 9.01
CA LEU A 205 20.65 31.43 8.29
C LEU A 205 19.33 30.74 8.66
N LYS A 206 18.98 30.69 9.95
CA LYS A 206 17.70 30.11 10.42
C LYS A 206 16.50 30.80 9.81
N ASN A 207 16.52 32.13 9.78
CA ASN A 207 15.45 32.92 9.18
C ASN A 207 15.38 32.69 7.67
N HIS A 208 16.53 32.71 7.00
CA HIS A 208 16.64 32.44 5.56
C HIS A 208 16.03 31.07 5.18
N ILE A 209 16.33 30.01 5.93
CA ILE A 209 15.76 28.66 5.69
C ILE A 209 14.24 28.66 5.91
N SER A 210 13.77 29.30 6.99
CA SER A 210 12.35 29.35 7.34
C SER A 210 11.53 30.12 6.30
N GLU A 211 12.04 31.28 5.86
CA GLU A 211 11.40 32.11 4.83
C GLU A 211 11.39 31.42 3.48
N THR A 212 12.50 30.78 3.11
CA THR A 212 12.60 29.99 1.87
C THR A 212 11.63 28.80 1.88
N THR A 213 11.47 28.13 3.02
CA THR A 213 10.48 27.04 3.18
C THR A 213 9.05 27.57 3.05
N THR A 214 8.75 28.72 3.67
CA THR A 214 7.44 29.38 3.54
C THR A 214 7.14 29.76 2.09
N ASN A 215 8.14 30.23 1.33
CA ASN A 215 7.98 30.53 -0.09
C ASN A 215 7.68 29.27 -0.92
N TYR A 216 8.29 28.12 -0.58
CA TYR A 216 7.94 26.84 -1.23
C TYR A 216 6.50 26.45 -0.93
N LEU A 217 6.08 26.54 0.34
CA LEU A 217 4.71 26.23 0.77
C LEU A 217 3.68 27.13 0.08
N ASN A 218 3.95 28.43 -0.01
CA ASN A 218 3.08 29.37 -0.70
C ASN A 218 2.97 29.07 -2.20
N ARG A 219 4.06 28.61 -2.83
CA ARG A 219 4.02 28.23 -4.25
C ARG A 219 3.32 26.90 -4.51
N VAL A 220 3.42 25.96 -3.57
CA VAL A 220 2.60 24.76 -3.61
C VAL A 220 1.13 25.13 -3.44
N ALA A 221 0.79 26.04 -2.51
CA ALA A 221 -0.56 26.57 -2.30
C ALA A 221 -1.13 27.36 -3.51
N ASP A 222 -0.30 28.11 -4.25
CA ASP A 222 -0.72 28.78 -5.50
C ASP A 222 -0.87 27.79 -6.68
N SER A 223 -0.18 26.64 -6.63
CA SER A 223 -0.40 25.53 -7.55
C SER A 223 -1.49 24.54 -7.09
N ASP A 224 -2.04 24.70 -5.88
CA ASP A 224 -3.10 23.89 -5.25
C ASP A 224 -4.52 24.17 -5.81
N HIS A 225 -4.59 24.48 -7.11
CA HIS A 225 -5.62 23.84 -7.94
C HIS A 225 -5.28 22.36 -8.26
N GLY A 226 -4.23 21.80 -7.65
CA GLY A 226 -3.95 20.37 -7.54
C GLY A 226 -3.13 20.03 -6.29
N GLU A 227 -3.80 19.71 -5.18
CA GLU A 227 -3.22 19.26 -3.90
C GLU A 227 -2.49 17.92 -3.99
N ALA A 228 -1.28 17.85 -3.42
CA ALA A 228 -0.74 16.63 -2.79
C ALA A 228 -0.91 16.74 -1.26
N SER A 229 -2.17 16.72 -0.85
CA SER A 229 -2.65 16.28 0.46
C SER A 229 -2.39 14.77 0.62
N ALA A 230 -2.59 14.20 1.81
CA ALA A 230 -2.94 12.79 1.87
C ALA A 230 -4.07 12.58 0.84
N LEU A 231 -3.80 11.84 -0.25
CA LEU A 231 -4.63 11.75 -1.46
C LEU A 231 -6.09 12.06 -1.12
N PRO A 232 -6.69 13.16 -1.61
CA PRO A 232 -7.98 13.63 -1.12
C PRO A 232 -8.97 12.47 -1.06
N THR A 233 -9.20 11.94 0.15
CA THR A 233 -10.05 10.76 0.29
C THR A 233 -11.47 11.25 0.25
N VAL A 234 -12.11 11.03 -0.88
CA VAL A 234 -13.54 11.28 -1.02
C VAL A 234 -14.32 10.22 -0.27
N ARG A 235 -15.40 10.63 0.39
CA ARG A 235 -16.33 9.70 1.01
C ARG A 235 -17.37 9.29 -0.02
N ILE A 236 -17.59 7.99 -0.14
CA ILE A 236 -18.63 7.44 -1.00
C ILE A 236 -19.66 6.76 -0.09
N ALA A 237 -20.94 6.99 -0.35
CA ALA A 237 -22.02 6.30 0.35
C ALA A 237 -22.04 4.80 -0.02
N LEU A 238 -22.44 3.94 0.92
CA LEU A 238 -22.53 2.50 0.66
C LEU A 238 -23.54 2.17 -0.46
N ALA A 239 -24.68 2.88 -0.49
CA ALA A 239 -25.67 2.71 -1.56
C ALA A 239 -25.11 3.06 -2.95
N GLU A 240 -24.23 4.06 -3.01
CA GLU A 240 -23.60 4.48 -4.26
C GLU A 240 -22.53 3.49 -4.72
N MET A 241 -21.74 2.93 -3.80
CA MET A 241 -20.85 1.80 -4.11
C MET A 241 -21.61 0.59 -4.62
N GLU A 242 -22.76 0.28 -4.02
CA GLU A 242 -23.61 -0.82 -4.47
C GLU A 242 -24.14 -0.58 -5.89
N ARG A 243 -24.73 0.60 -6.14
CA ARG A 243 -25.22 1.01 -7.46
C ARG A 243 -24.12 0.88 -8.51
N PHE A 244 -22.94 1.47 -8.25
CA PHE A 244 -21.82 1.45 -9.18
C PHE A 244 -21.31 0.03 -9.43
N SER A 245 -21.15 -0.78 -8.39
CA SER A 245 -20.71 -2.18 -8.53
C SER A 245 -21.63 -2.96 -9.46
N ARG A 246 -22.95 -2.83 -9.27
CA ARG A 246 -23.95 -3.50 -10.10
C ARG A 246 -23.85 -3.08 -11.56
N ALA A 247 -23.82 -1.77 -11.82
CA ALA A 247 -23.70 -1.23 -13.16
C ALA A 247 -22.40 -1.67 -13.86
N ALA A 248 -21.26 -1.63 -13.15
CA ALA A 248 -19.97 -2.00 -13.70
C ALA A 248 -19.86 -3.49 -14.03
N LEU A 249 -20.35 -4.37 -13.15
CA LEU A 249 -20.37 -5.81 -13.38
C LEU A 249 -21.29 -6.18 -14.56
N ALA A 250 -22.47 -5.55 -14.64
CA ALA A 250 -23.39 -5.75 -15.77
C ALA A 250 -22.77 -5.28 -17.10
N ALA A 251 -22.04 -4.16 -17.09
CA ALA A 251 -21.38 -3.62 -18.27
C ALA A 251 -20.29 -4.55 -18.85
N VAL A 252 -19.64 -5.36 -18.03
CA VAL A 252 -18.70 -6.41 -18.49
C VAL A 252 -19.40 -7.73 -18.86
N GLY A 253 -20.74 -7.75 -18.89
CA GLY A 253 -21.54 -8.87 -19.37
C GLY A 253 -21.82 -9.97 -18.36
N ALA A 254 -21.56 -9.73 -17.07
CA ALA A 254 -21.93 -10.65 -16.00
C ALA A 254 -23.46 -10.81 -15.93
N ASP A 255 -23.95 -12.03 -15.67
CA ASP A 255 -25.37 -12.25 -15.44
C ASP A 255 -25.85 -11.70 -14.10
N THR A 256 -27.18 -11.59 -13.94
CA THR A 256 -27.80 -11.02 -12.75
C THR A 256 -27.36 -11.71 -11.46
N ALA A 257 -27.29 -13.05 -11.46
CA ALA A 257 -26.88 -13.81 -10.29
C ALA A 257 -25.43 -13.50 -9.89
N THR A 258 -24.51 -13.42 -10.86
CA THR A 258 -23.11 -13.04 -10.63
C THR A 258 -23.03 -11.60 -10.11
N VAL A 259 -23.74 -10.66 -10.74
CA VAL A 259 -23.79 -9.25 -10.32
C VAL A 259 -24.24 -9.13 -8.86
N ASP A 260 -25.33 -9.81 -8.50
CA ASP A 260 -25.89 -9.79 -7.15
C ASP A 260 -24.90 -10.37 -6.13
N ALA A 261 -24.34 -11.55 -6.39
CA ALA A 261 -23.45 -12.24 -5.47
C ALA A 261 -22.14 -11.47 -5.24
N VAL A 262 -21.49 -11.01 -6.31
CA VAL A 262 -20.24 -10.23 -6.22
C VAL A 262 -20.48 -8.95 -5.44
N THR A 263 -21.57 -8.23 -5.76
CA THR A 263 -21.90 -6.97 -5.09
C THR A 263 -22.16 -7.19 -3.60
N ARG A 264 -22.94 -8.21 -3.23
CA ARG A 264 -23.19 -8.56 -1.82
C ARG A 264 -21.89 -8.82 -1.06
N ALA A 265 -20.96 -9.58 -1.62
CA ALA A 265 -19.68 -9.89 -0.99
C ALA A 265 -18.79 -8.63 -0.85
N LEU A 266 -18.68 -7.81 -1.89
CA LEU A 266 -17.95 -6.53 -1.86
C LEU A 266 -18.54 -5.59 -0.80
N MET A 267 -19.86 -5.47 -0.75
CA MET A 267 -20.55 -4.58 0.19
C MET A 267 -20.50 -5.12 1.61
N HIS A 268 -20.53 -6.44 1.84
CA HIS A 268 -20.29 -7.03 3.15
C HIS A 268 -18.95 -6.58 3.72
N ALA A 269 -17.85 -6.82 2.98
CA ALA A 269 -16.51 -6.48 3.43
C ALA A 269 -16.32 -4.95 3.59
N SER A 270 -16.85 -4.15 2.66
CA SER A 270 -16.80 -2.68 2.74
C SER A 270 -17.63 -2.12 3.89
N THR A 271 -18.74 -2.75 4.25
CA THR A 271 -19.54 -2.31 5.39
C THR A 271 -18.83 -2.65 6.69
N LEU A 272 -18.19 -3.82 6.79
CA LEU A 272 -17.55 -4.29 8.01
C LEU A 272 -16.13 -3.76 8.27
N GLY A 273 -15.58 -2.92 7.38
CA GLY A 273 -14.21 -2.41 7.53
C GLY A 273 -13.11 -3.32 7.01
N VAL A 274 -13.45 -4.38 6.28
CA VAL A 274 -12.50 -5.32 5.67
C VAL A 274 -12.17 -4.84 4.25
N ASP A 275 -11.65 -3.61 4.14
CA ASP A 275 -11.53 -2.89 2.86
C ASP A 275 -10.69 -3.59 1.80
N THR A 276 -9.78 -4.45 2.24
CA THR A 276 -8.90 -5.24 1.38
C THR A 276 -9.66 -6.29 0.58
N HIS A 277 -10.88 -6.64 1.01
CA HIS A 277 -11.79 -7.56 0.35
C HIS A 277 -13.11 -6.92 -0.05
N GLY A 278 -13.23 -5.59 0.12
CA GLY A 278 -14.41 -4.80 -0.21
C GLY A 278 -14.33 -4.17 -1.61
N PHE A 279 -14.97 -3.02 -1.77
CA PHE A 279 -15.17 -2.30 -3.03
C PHE A 279 -13.88 -2.07 -3.82
N ARG A 280 -12.73 -1.96 -3.13
CA ARG A 280 -11.40 -1.85 -3.75
C ARG A 280 -11.00 -3.06 -4.62
N LEU A 281 -11.66 -4.22 -4.48
CA LEU A 281 -11.48 -5.38 -5.37
C LEU A 281 -12.29 -5.31 -6.67
N LEU A 282 -13.26 -4.39 -6.79
CA LEU A 282 -14.09 -4.28 -7.98
C LEU A 282 -13.25 -4.14 -9.28
N PRO A 283 -12.22 -3.27 -9.37
CA PRO A 283 -11.37 -3.19 -10.57
C PRO A 283 -10.75 -4.55 -10.97
N HIS A 284 -10.32 -5.33 -9.97
CA HIS A 284 -9.73 -6.64 -10.20
C HIS A 284 -10.75 -7.63 -10.79
N TYR A 285 -11.96 -7.68 -10.20
CA TYR A 285 -13.02 -8.56 -10.69
C TYR A 285 -13.49 -8.17 -12.08
N LEU A 286 -13.63 -6.87 -12.37
CA LEU A 286 -13.95 -6.38 -13.71
C LEU A 286 -12.91 -6.84 -14.73
N ARG A 287 -11.61 -6.74 -14.41
CA ARG A 287 -10.53 -7.23 -15.28
C ARG A 287 -10.58 -8.74 -15.47
N ALA A 288 -10.84 -9.52 -14.42
CA ALA A 288 -10.89 -10.98 -14.50
C ALA A 288 -12.12 -11.49 -15.27
N LEU A 289 -13.28 -10.84 -15.12
CA LEU A 289 -14.48 -11.09 -15.92
C LEU A 289 -14.24 -10.68 -17.38
N ALA A 290 -13.64 -9.52 -17.63
CA ALA A 290 -13.34 -9.04 -18.98
C ALA A 290 -12.31 -9.93 -19.71
N GLY A 291 -11.31 -10.44 -18.99
CA GLY A 291 -10.28 -11.31 -19.55
C GLY A 291 -10.72 -12.77 -19.77
N GLY A 292 -11.80 -13.21 -19.13
CA GLY A 292 -12.34 -14.57 -19.26
C GLY A 292 -11.88 -15.56 -18.19
N ARG A 293 -10.99 -15.15 -17.28
CA ARG A 293 -10.57 -15.96 -16.12
C ARG A 293 -11.73 -16.28 -15.18
N ILE A 294 -12.70 -15.39 -15.09
CA ILE A 294 -13.96 -15.62 -14.38
C ILE A 294 -15.08 -15.72 -15.40
N ASN A 295 -15.86 -16.80 -15.32
CA ASN A 295 -17.03 -16.98 -16.17
C ASN A 295 -18.10 -15.94 -15.79
N ARG A 296 -18.57 -15.21 -16.81
CA ARG A 296 -19.58 -14.15 -16.66
C ARG A 296 -20.99 -14.69 -16.46
N ARG A 297 -21.25 -15.90 -16.95
CA ARG A 297 -22.56 -16.55 -16.98
C ARG A 297 -22.42 -18.02 -16.63
N PRO A 298 -21.88 -18.33 -15.44
CA PRO A 298 -21.62 -19.70 -15.06
C PRO A 298 -22.92 -20.47 -14.88
N SER A 299 -22.86 -21.78 -15.10
CA SER A 299 -23.96 -22.70 -14.78
C SER A 299 -23.52 -23.73 -13.74
N PRO A 300 -23.38 -23.34 -12.45
CA PRO A 300 -22.96 -24.25 -11.39
C PRO A 300 -23.89 -25.44 -11.24
N ARG A 301 -23.31 -26.61 -10.94
CA ARG A 301 -24.06 -27.87 -10.80
C ARG A 301 -23.50 -28.73 -9.68
N VAL A 302 -24.37 -29.45 -9.01
CA VAL A 302 -23.96 -30.49 -8.06
C VAL A 302 -23.32 -31.63 -8.85
N ALA A 303 -22.03 -31.87 -8.64
CA ALA A 303 -21.25 -32.89 -9.34
C ALA A 303 -21.36 -34.29 -8.71
N GLY A 304 -21.77 -34.34 -7.44
CA GLY A 304 -21.95 -35.59 -6.69
C GLY A 304 -22.22 -35.31 -5.22
N GLY A 305 -22.57 -36.34 -4.46
CA GLY A 305 -22.87 -36.21 -3.03
C GLY A 305 -23.88 -37.24 -2.54
N THR A 306 -24.00 -37.37 -1.22
CA THR A 306 -24.93 -38.27 -0.54
C THR A 306 -25.42 -37.64 0.76
N GLY A 307 -26.72 -37.68 1.03
CA GLY A 307 -27.31 -37.14 2.25
C GLY A 307 -26.92 -35.68 2.50
N ALA A 308 -26.33 -35.44 3.66
CA ALA A 308 -25.93 -34.11 4.13
C ALA A 308 -24.71 -33.49 3.41
N ALA A 309 -24.04 -34.20 2.50
CA ALA A 309 -22.83 -33.70 1.83
C ALA A 309 -22.92 -33.74 0.31
N CYS A 310 -22.36 -32.73 -0.37
CA CYS A 310 -22.19 -32.74 -1.82
C CYS A 310 -21.01 -31.90 -2.31
N VAL A 311 -20.69 -32.05 -3.60
CA VAL A 311 -19.69 -31.25 -4.32
C VAL A 311 -20.40 -30.36 -5.34
N LEU A 312 -20.12 -29.06 -5.30
CA LEU A 312 -20.56 -28.07 -6.28
C LEU A 312 -19.41 -27.79 -7.28
N ASP A 313 -19.67 -28.06 -8.55
CA ASP A 313 -18.82 -27.60 -9.66
C ASP A 313 -19.33 -26.23 -10.10
N ALA A 314 -18.54 -25.20 -9.84
CA ALA A 314 -18.96 -23.82 -10.01
C ALA A 314 -18.72 -23.26 -11.43
N ASP A 315 -18.24 -24.06 -12.38
CA ASP A 315 -18.11 -23.64 -13.78
C ASP A 315 -17.27 -22.34 -13.96
N ASN A 316 -16.16 -22.25 -13.20
CA ASN A 316 -15.28 -21.08 -13.15
C ASN A 316 -15.99 -19.78 -12.77
N ALA A 317 -17.06 -19.87 -11.98
CA ALA A 317 -17.81 -18.74 -11.48
C ALA A 317 -16.95 -17.78 -10.66
N HIS A 318 -17.47 -16.56 -10.49
CA HIS A 318 -16.98 -15.69 -9.44
C HIS A 318 -17.16 -16.37 -8.08
N GLY A 319 -16.15 -16.31 -7.21
CA GLY A 319 -16.15 -17.03 -5.94
C GLY A 319 -17.38 -16.74 -5.07
N ALA A 320 -17.83 -15.49 -5.05
CA ALA A 320 -19.05 -15.12 -4.33
C ALA A 320 -20.32 -15.82 -4.82
N LEU A 321 -20.50 -16.01 -6.14
CA LEU A 321 -21.66 -16.72 -6.65
C LEU A 321 -21.60 -18.20 -6.26
N ALA A 322 -20.44 -18.82 -6.50
CA ALA A 322 -20.20 -20.22 -6.15
C ALA A 322 -20.49 -20.49 -4.67
N THR A 323 -20.01 -19.62 -3.79
CA THR A 323 -20.15 -19.82 -2.34
C THR A 323 -21.55 -19.47 -1.84
N TYR A 324 -22.23 -18.44 -2.36
CA TYR A 324 -23.63 -18.19 -1.98
C TYR A 324 -24.57 -19.34 -2.42
N GLN A 325 -24.36 -19.91 -3.60
CA GLN A 325 -25.13 -21.09 -4.02
C GLN A 325 -24.80 -22.32 -3.16
N ALA A 326 -23.54 -22.52 -2.78
CA ALA A 326 -23.17 -23.55 -1.83
C ALA A 326 -23.80 -23.35 -0.45
N VAL A 327 -23.94 -22.10 0.01
CA VAL A 327 -24.66 -21.75 1.24
C VAL A 327 -26.13 -22.16 1.14
N GLU A 328 -26.82 -21.85 0.06
CA GLU A 328 -28.22 -22.24 -0.14
C GLU A 328 -28.39 -23.76 -0.07
N ILE A 329 -27.56 -24.51 -0.80
CA ILE A 329 -27.57 -25.98 -0.80
C ILE A 329 -27.26 -26.53 0.61
N ALA A 330 -26.28 -25.96 1.30
CA ALA A 330 -25.88 -26.39 2.64
C ALA A 330 -26.97 -26.11 3.69
N ILE A 331 -27.69 -25.00 3.57
CA ILE A 331 -28.83 -24.66 4.44
C ILE A 331 -29.97 -25.66 4.24
N ASP A 332 -30.32 -25.97 2.99
CA ASP A 332 -31.38 -26.95 2.70
C ASP A 332 -31.02 -28.32 3.28
N LYS A 333 -29.76 -28.76 3.10
CA LYS A 333 -29.25 -30.01 3.70
C LYS A 333 -29.24 -29.97 5.21
N ALA A 334 -28.84 -28.86 5.83
CA ALA A 334 -28.83 -28.74 7.29
C ALA A 334 -30.24 -28.78 7.89
N ARG A 335 -31.24 -28.22 7.22
CA ARG A 335 -32.64 -28.33 7.65
C ARG A 335 -33.18 -29.75 7.54
N GLU A 336 -32.73 -30.52 6.55
CA GLU A 336 -33.15 -31.90 6.35
C GLU A 336 -32.43 -32.88 7.29
N PHE A 337 -31.11 -32.73 7.45
CA PHE A 337 -30.24 -33.72 8.11
C PHE A 337 -29.59 -33.22 9.41
N GLY A 338 -29.86 -31.99 9.83
CA GLY A 338 -29.21 -31.32 10.96
C GLY A 338 -27.84 -30.72 10.64
N ILE A 339 -27.18 -31.19 9.58
CA ILE A 339 -25.91 -30.66 9.06
C ILE A 339 -25.94 -30.60 7.54
N GLY A 340 -25.20 -29.66 6.95
CA GLY A 340 -25.03 -29.54 5.50
C GLY A 340 -23.60 -29.17 5.14
N ALA A 341 -22.97 -29.95 4.29
CA ALA A 341 -21.58 -29.77 3.87
C ALA A 341 -21.49 -29.69 2.34
N VAL A 342 -20.88 -28.62 1.82
CA VAL A 342 -20.72 -28.42 0.38
C VAL A 342 -19.27 -28.07 0.09
N ALA A 343 -18.56 -29.01 -0.57
CA ALA A 343 -17.25 -28.74 -1.14
C ALA A 343 -17.42 -28.10 -2.52
N ILE A 344 -16.56 -27.14 -2.86
CA ILE A 344 -16.68 -26.33 -4.08
C ILE A 344 -15.39 -26.49 -4.88
N ARG A 345 -15.52 -26.69 -6.19
CA ARG A 345 -14.41 -26.63 -7.17
C ARG A 345 -14.76 -25.73 -8.33
N GLY A 346 -13.76 -25.39 -9.13
CA GLY A 346 -13.98 -24.52 -10.30
C GLY A 346 -14.47 -23.14 -9.86
N SER A 347 -14.00 -22.65 -8.72
CA SER A 347 -14.32 -21.34 -8.18
C SER A 347 -13.21 -20.33 -8.47
N SER A 348 -13.34 -19.13 -7.92
CA SER A 348 -12.33 -18.08 -7.95
C SER A 348 -12.29 -17.33 -6.61
N HIS A 349 -11.59 -16.21 -6.53
CA HIS A 349 -11.50 -15.42 -5.30
C HIS A 349 -12.90 -14.96 -4.85
N PHE A 350 -13.22 -15.17 -3.57
CA PHE A 350 -14.57 -14.95 -3.02
C PHE A 350 -14.68 -13.76 -2.05
N GLY A 351 -13.66 -12.91 -1.94
CA GLY A 351 -13.70 -11.80 -0.97
C GLY A 351 -13.57 -12.26 0.49
N ALA A 352 -14.31 -11.62 1.40
CA ALA A 352 -14.29 -11.95 2.82
C ALA A 352 -15.11 -13.22 3.11
N ALA A 353 -14.49 -14.21 3.75
CA ALA A 353 -15.14 -15.49 4.06
C ALA A 353 -16.34 -15.31 5.02
N GLY A 354 -16.28 -14.27 5.87
CA GLY A 354 -17.36 -13.89 6.79
C GLY A 354 -18.69 -13.55 6.11
N ALA A 355 -18.69 -13.19 4.82
CA ALA A 355 -19.92 -12.87 4.08
C ALA A 355 -20.90 -14.05 4.04
N TYR A 356 -20.37 -15.26 3.90
CA TYR A 356 -21.13 -16.50 3.74
C TYR A 356 -21.55 -17.07 5.08
N ALA A 357 -20.63 -17.09 6.04
CA ALA A 357 -20.93 -17.48 7.42
C ALA A 357 -22.02 -16.60 8.03
N THR A 358 -21.93 -15.27 7.83
CA THR A 358 -22.95 -14.32 8.33
C THR A 358 -24.32 -14.57 7.71
N GLU A 359 -24.38 -14.90 6.42
CA GLU A 359 -25.63 -15.22 5.74
C GLU A 359 -26.32 -16.44 6.36
N ILE A 360 -25.54 -17.50 6.63
CA ILE A 360 -26.01 -18.69 7.34
C ILE A 360 -26.54 -18.32 8.75
N ALA A 361 -25.78 -17.51 9.48
CA ALA A 361 -26.16 -17.09 10.84
C ALA A 361 -27.45 -16.27 10.90
N ARG A 362 -27.71 -15.44 9.89
CA ARG A 362 -28.97 -14.69 9.75
C ARG A 362 -30.19 -15.59 9.55
N GLN A 363 -29.99 -16.81 9.07
CA GLN A 363 -31.04 -17.82 8.90
C GLN A 363 -31.25 -18.65 10.19
N GLY A 364 -30.60 -18.30 11.30
CA GLY A 364 -30.73 -18.99 12.58
C GLY A 364 -29.87 -20.24 12.72
N LEU A 365 -28.92 -20.45 11.80
CA LEU A 365 -28.05 -21.63 11.72
C LEU A 365 -26.60 -21.26 12.09
N MET A 366 -25.74 -22.21 12.42
CA MET A 366 -24.29 -21.94 12.56
C MET A 366 -23.59 -22.26 11.25
N GLY A 367 -22.81 -21.31 10.73
CA GLY A 367 -22.12 -21.45 9.46
C GLY A 367 -20.60 -21.40 9.62
N LEU A 368 -19.89 -22.20 8.84
CA LEU A 368 -18.44 -22.11 8.66
C LEU A 368 -18.11 -22.07 7.17
N THR A 369 -17.07 -21.34 6.82
CA THR A 369 -16.60 -21.20 5.44
C THR A 369 -15.07 -21.22 5.39
N PHE A 370 -14.54 -21.98 4.42
CA PHE A 370 -13.12 -22.19 4.18
C PHE A 370 -12.81 -21.95 2.70
N CYS A 371 -11.59 -21.48 2.42
CA CYS A 371 -11.03 -21.49 1.08
C CYS A 371 -9.50 -21.56 1.16
N ASN A 372 -8.86 -21.95 0.07
CA ASN A 372 -7.42 -21.78 -0.11
C ASN A 372 -7.11 -20.61 -1.06
N SER A 373 -5.83 -20.28 -1.23
CA SER A 373 -5.35 -19.28 -2.18
C SER A 373 -3.99 -19.68 -2.74
N ASP A 374 -3.46 -18.94 -3.71
CA ASP A 374 -2.05 -19.08 -4.11
C ASP A 374 -1.11 -18.92 -2.90
N ALA A 375 0.03 -19.63 -2.93
CA ALA A 375 0.93 -19.75 -1.80
C ALA A 375 1.56 -18.41 -1.39
N PHE A 376 1.38 -18.04 -0.11
CA PHE A 376 1.95 -16.83 0.53
C PHE A 376 2.61 -17.11 1.88
N VAL A 377 2.17 -18.15 2.60
CA VAL A 377 2.49 -18.41 4.00
C VAL A 377 3.40 -19.62 4.09
N ARG A 378 4.51 -19.49 4.84
CA ARG A 378 5.40 -20.62 5.09
C ARG A 378 4.86 -21.57 6.16
N LEU A 379 5.37 -22.79 6.17
CA LEU A 379 5.20 -23.69 7.32
C LEU A 379 6.03 -23.20 8.53
N HIS A 380 5.71 -23.74 9.71
CA HIS A 380 6.53 -23.52 10.90
C HIS A 380 7.91 -24.15 10.69
N GLY A 381 8.96 -23.35 10.88
CA GLY A 381 10.34 -23.72 10.52
C GLY A 381 10.62 -23.83 9.01
N GLY A 382 9.65 -23.54 8.15
CA GLY A 382 9.83 -23.57 6.69
C GLY A 382 10.53 -22.33 6.14
N ALA A 383 11.02 -22.42 4.90
CA ALA A 383 11.69 -21.34 4.17
C ALA A 383 11.14 -21.17 2.75
N GLU A 384 9.89 -21.59 2.53
CA GLU A 384 9.19 -21.46 1.26
C GLU A 384 7.72 -21.09 1.48
N ARG A 385 7.12 -20.40 0.49
CA ARG A 385 5.67 -20.18 0.47
C ARG A 385 4.99 -21.52 0.23
N PHE A 386 4.06 -21.90 1.10
CA PHE A 386 3.43 -23.23 1.06
C PHE A 386 1.91 -23.13 1.01
N HIS A 387 1.28 -22.62 2.08
CA HIS A 387 -0.16 -22.37 2.10
C HIS A 387 -0.47 -20.99 1.55
N GLY A 388 -1.69 -20.79 1.07
CA GLY A 388 -2.29 -19.48 0.97
C GLY A 388 -2.54 -18.86 2.35
N THR A 389 -3.20 -17.70 2.38
CA THR A 389 -3.66 -17.11 3.66
C THR A 389 -4.84 -17.88 4.28
N ASN A 390 -5.40 -18.83 3.51
CA ASN A 390 -6.31 -19.91 3.89
C ASN A 390 -7.29 -19.55 5.02
N PRO A 391 -8.24 -18.62 4.79
CA PRO A 391 -9.09 -18.10 5.85
C PRO A 391 -10.02 -19.16 6.44
N ILE A 392 -10.43 -18.89 7.67
CA ILE A 392 -11.49 -19.60 8.40
C ILE A 392 -12.49 -18.54 8.83
N ALA A 393 -13.73 -18.68 8.37
CA ALA A 393 -14.85 -17.90 8.89
C ALA A 393 -15.87 -18.79 9.58
N ALA A 394 -16.46 -18.28 10.66
CA ALA A 394 -17.54 -18.91 11.37
C ALA A 394 -18.49 -17.86 11.94
N ALA A 395 -19.81 -18.13 11.89
CA ALA A 395 -20.79 -17.24 12.49
C ALA A 395 -21.96 -18.01 13.09
N ALA A 396 -22.53 -17.45 14.15
CA ALA A 396 -23.62 -18.08 14.90
C ALA A 396 -24.60 -17.02 15.44
N PRO A 397 -25.91 -17.30 15.45
CA PRO A 397 -26.92 -16.39 15.98
C PRO A 397 -26.87 -16.30 17.51
N ALA A 398 -27.18 -15.11 18.04
CA ALA A 398 -27.50 -14.85 19.44
C ALA A 398 -28.97 -14.38 19.54
N GLU A 399 -29.49 -14.15 20.75
CA GLU A 399 -30.87 -13.65 20.93
C GLU A 399 -31.02 -12.21 20.43
N ASP A 400 -30.07 -11.34 20.78
CA ASP A 400 -30.10 -9.93 20.47
C ASP A 400 -28.86 -9.48 19.70
N GLY A 401 -29.07 -8.53 18.79
CA GLY A 401 -28.00 -7.88 18.04
C GLY A 401 -27.46 -8.72 16.87
N PRO A 402 -26.31 -8.33 16.31
CA PRO A 402 -25.72 -9.03 15.18
C PRO A 402 -25.12 -10.39 15.59
N PRO A 403 -24.96 -11.33 14.64
CA PRO A 403 -24.34 -12.62 14.93
C PRO A 403 -22.93 -12.50 15.51
N TRP A 404 -22.52 -13.50 16.29
CA TRP A 404 -21.10 -13.72 16.54
C TRP A 404 -20.41 -14.04 15.21
N LEU A 405 -19.28 -13.40 14.92
CA LEU A 405 -18.59 -13.53 13.63
C LEU A 405 -17.08 -13.61 13.83
N LEU A 406 -16.50 -14.77 13.54
CA LEU A 406 -15.08 -14.94 13.32
C LEU A 406 -14.81 -14.91 11.81
N ASP A 407 -13.90 -14.05 11.37
CA ASP A 407 -13.36 -14.05 10.00
C ASP A 407 -11.87 -13.70 10.07
N MET A 408 -11.01 -14.69 9.82
CA MET A 408 -9.57 -14.54 9.99
C MET A 408 -8.78 -15.35 8.95
N ALA A 409 -7.65 -14.79 8.51
CA ALA A 409 -6.60 -15.56 7.86
C ALA A 409 -5.89 -16.47 8.89
N THR A 410 -5.27 -17.54 8.41
CA THR A 410 -4.44 -18.43 9.26
C THR A 410 -2.99 -17.96 9.37
N SER A 411 -2.61 -16.92 8.62
CA SER A 411 -1.37 -16.16 8.80
C SER A 411 -1.52 -15.11 9.91
N SER A 412 -0.40 -14.68 10.50
CA SER A 412 -0.40 -13.66 11.57
C SER A 412 -0.96 -12.32 11.11
N ILE A 413 -0.73 -11.95 9.83
CA ILE A 413 -1.31 -10.80 9.16
C ILE A 413 -1.68 -11.19 7.71
N PRO A 414 -2.60 -10.49 7.05
CA PRO A 414 -2.81 -10.62 5.61
C PRO A 414 -1.71 -9.90 4.80
N TYR A 415 -1.42 -10.37 3.58
CA TYR A 415 -0.31 -9.86 2.75
C TYR A 415 -0.41 -8.36 2.43
N ASN A 416 -1.63 -7.84 2.30
CA ASN A 416 -1.87 -6.40 2.09
C ASN A 416 -1.31 -5.51 3.21
N ARG A 417 -1.10 -6.02 4.43
CA ARG A 417 -0.46 -5.26 5.52
C ARG A 417 1.03 -5.08 5.27
N VAL A 418 1.68 -6.04 4.62
CA VAL A 418 3.06 -5.91 4.14
C VAL A 418 3.15 -4.79 3.11
N LEU A 419 2.28 -4.82 2.10
CA LEU A 419 2.24 -3.79 1.06
C LEU A 419 1.94 -2.39 1.62
N LEU A 420 1.01 -2.30 2.60
CA LEU A 420 0.71 -1.04 3.27
C LEU A 420 1.92 -0.52 4.05
N SER A 421 2.53 -1.35 4.90
CA SER A 421 3.73 -0.99 5.67
C SER A 421 4.87 -0.54 4.77
N GLN A 422 5.07 -1.22 3.64
CA GLN A 422 6.05 -0.83 2.62
C GLN A 422 5.74 0.55 2.03
N SER A 423 4.47 0.79 1.67
CA SER A 423 4.02 2.04 1.06
C SER A 423 4.15 3.26 1.97
N ILE A 424 3.97 3.09 3.28
CA ILE A 424 4.04 4.20 4.25
C ILE A 424 5.35 4.22 5.05
N GLY A 425 6.29 3.33 4.71
CA GLY A 425 7.64 3.30 5.30
C GLY A 425 7.68 2.93 6.78
N ILE A 426 6.71 2.16 7.29
CA ILE A 426 6.71 1.70 8.69
C ILE A 426 7.11 0.22 8.78
N PRO A 427 7.82 -0.20 9.85
CA PRO A 427 8.15 -1.60 10.05
C PRO A 427 6.91 -2.46 10.31
N LEU A 428 7.01 -3.73 9.95
CA LEU A 428 6.07 -4.78 10.33
C LEU A 428 6.24 -5.16 11.80
N PRO A 429 5.16 -5.59 12.47
CA PRO A 429 5.27 -6.25 13.76
C PRO A 429 6.20 -7.48 13.67
N GLU A 430 6.84 -7.83 14.77
CA GLU A 430 7.70 -9.02 14.79
C GLU A 430 6.91 -10.31 14.48
N ASN A 431 7.60 -11.29 13.88
CA ASN A 431 7.08 -12.64 13.67
C ASN A 431 5.85 -12.75 12.75
N VAL A 432 5.59 -11.75 11.91
CA VAL A 432 4.48 -11.76 10.95
C VAL A 432 4.88 -12.10 9.52
N ALA A 433 6.15 -11.91 9.18
CA ALA A 433 6.72 -12.18 7.85
C ALA A 433 8.16 -12.68 7.95
N SER A 434 8.65 -13.26 6.87
CA SER A 434 10.00 -13.82 6.75
C SER A 434 10.61 -13.54 5.38
N ASP A 435 11.94 -13.56 5.30
CA ASP A 435 12.71 -13.43 4.06
C ASP A 435 12.77 -14.76 3.26
N THR A 436 13.56 -14.79 2.18
CA THR A 436 13.79 -15.99 1.36
C THR A 436 14.39 -17.17 2.11
N HIS A 437 14.98 -16.96 3.28
CA HIS A 437 15.61 -18.02 4.09
C HIS A 437 14.68 -18.51 5.22
N GLY A 438 13.45 -17.99 5.29
CA GLY A 438 12.50 -18.30 6.35
C GLY A 438 12.80 -17.59 7.68
N MET A 439 13.73 -16.63 7.69
CA MET A 439 14.08 -15.84 8.87
C MET A 439 13.09 -14.69 9.05
N ASN A 440 12.59 -14.48 10.27
CA ASN A 440 11.62 -13.43 10.53
C ASN A 440 12.21 -12.04 10.29
N VAL A 441 11.45 -11.18 9.62
CA VAL A 441 11.85 -9.80 9.29
C VAL A 441 10.75 -8.81 9.69
N THR A 442 11.17 -7.59 10.03
CA THR A 442 10.29 -6.45 10.28
C THR A 442 10.35 -5.42 9.15
N ASP A 443 11.37 -5.47 8.30
CA ASP A 443 11.40 -4.64 7.09
C ASP A 443 10.39 -5.19 6.07
N PRO A 444 9.34 -4.44 5.70
CA PRO A 444 8.39 -4.88 4.71
C PRO A 444 9.00 -5.08 3.31
N ALA A 445 10.13 -4.43 2.99
CA ALA A 445 10.83 -4.64 1.72
C ALA A 445 11.60 -5.97 1.67
N ALA A 446 11.96 -6.53 2.84
CA ALA A 446 12.60 -7.84 2.95
C ALA A 446 11.59 -9.00 3.11
N ALA A 447 10.30 -8.70 3.27
CA ALA A 447 9.25 -9.68 3.52
C ALA A 447 8.88 -10.45 2.24
N GLU A 448 9.30 -11.71 2.17
CA GLU A 448 9.07 -12.59 1.04
C GLU A 448 7.92 -13.57 1.28
N MET A 449 7.67 -13.96 2.52
CA MET A 449 6.59 -14.88 2.88
C MET A 449 5.96 -14.48 4.21
N LEU A 450 4.68 -14.78 4.38
CA LEU A 450 3.98 -14.55 5.64
C LEU A 450 4.30 -15.67 6.63
N ALA A 451 4.31 -15.31 7.91
CA ALA A 451 4.39 -16.27 9.00
C ALA A 451 2.98 -16.77 9.42
N PRO A 452 2.85 -18.05 9.80
CA PRO A 452 1.59 -18.58 10.31
C PRO A 452 1.26 -18.01 11.70
N LEU A 453 -0.04 -17.93 12.02
CA LEU A 453 -0.51 -17.48 13.33
C LEU A 453 0.10 -18.32 14.47
N GLY A 454 0.50 -17.66 15.55
CA GLY A 454 1.21 -18.28 16.68
C GLY A 454 2.67 -17.83 16.82
N GLY A 455 3.14 -16.98 15.90
CA GLY A 455 4.46 -16.34 15.97
C GLY A 455 5.62 -17.32 15.83
N ALA A 456 6.81 -16.92 16.31
CA ALA A 456 8.03 -17.71 16.16
C ALA A 456 7.95 -19.09 16.83
N LEU A 457 7.35 -19.18 18.02
CA LEU A 457 7.38 -20.39 18.85
C LEU A 457 6.21 -21.34 18.59
N PHE A 458 5.01 -20.81 18.32
CA PHE A 458 3.79 -21.61 18.22
C PHE A 458 3.13 -21.54 16.83
N GLY A 459 3.85 -21.04 15.82
CA GLY A 459 3.36 -20.91 14.45
C GLY A 459 2.87 -22.22 13.81
N TYR A 460 3.28 -23.38 14.33
CA TYR A 460 2.75 -24.68 13.88
C TYR A 460 1.24 -24.81 14.08
N LYS A 461 0.63 -24.07 15.02
CA LYS A 461 -0.82 -24.03 15.22
C LYS A 461 -1.52 -23.32 14.06
N GLY A 462 -1.04 -22.14 13.67
CA GLY A 462 -1.54 -21.42 12.49
C GLY A 462 -1.32 -22.19 11.20
N ALA A 463 -0.17 -22.85 11.05
CA ALA A 463 0.09 -23.72 9.90
C ALA A 463 -0.86 -24.93 9.88
N GLY A 464 -1.19 -25.51 11.04
CA GLY A 464 -2.19 -26.57 11.17
C GLY A 464 -3.61 -26.11 10.81
N LEU A 465 -4.01 -24.90 11.22
CA LEU A 465 -5.29 -24.30 10.82
C LEU A 465 -5.33 -24.02 9.31
N ALA A 466 -4.22 -23.55 8.73
CA ALA A 466 -4.09 -23.36 7.28
C ALA A 466 -4.27 -24.69 6.53
N GLY A 467 -3.69 -25.78 7.06
CA GLY A 467 -3.84 -27.13 6.52
C GLY A 467 -5.27 -27.66 6.63
N LEU A 468 -6.00 -27.38 7.71
CA LEU A 468 -7.43 -27.72 7.81
C LEU A 468 -8.24 -27.04 6.70
N SER A 469 -8.02 -25.75 6.48
CA SER A 469 -8.71 -25.00 5.42
C SER A 469 -8.30 -25.49 4.03
N GLU A 470 -7.03 -25.85 3.82
CA GLU A 470 -6.54 -26.48 2.58
C GLU A 470 -7.25 -27.81 2.30
N VAL A 471 -7.27 -28.73 3.27
CA VAL A 471 -7.90 -30.05 3.13
C VAL A 471 -9.38 -29.92 2.81
N LEU A 472 -10.10 -29.04 3.53
CA LEU A 472 -11.53 -28.82 3.27
C LEU A 472 -11.78 -28.22 1.88
N SER A 473 -10.93 -27.32 1.44
CA SER A 473 -11.10 -26.58 0.18
C SER A 473 -10.70 -27.39 -1.05
N SER A 474 -9.70 -28.26 -0.94
CA SER A 474 -9.13 -28.99 -2.08
C SER A 474 -9.48 -30.48 -2.08
N ALA A 475 -9.26 -31.19 -0.97
CA ALA A 475 -9.30 -32.66 -0.96
C ALA A 475 -10.71 -33.23 -1.19
N PHE A 476 -11.76 -32.52 -0.77
CA PHE A 476 -13.15 -32.97 -0.96
C PHE A 476 -13.73 -32.64 -2.34
N SER A 477 -13.10 -31.76 -3.10
CA SER A 477 -13.63 -31.27 -4.38
C SER A 477 -12.69 -31.52 -5.57
N ASP A 478 -11.50 -32.06 -5.33
CA ASP A 478 -10.43 -32.21 -6.33
C ASP A 478 -10.01 -30.85 -6.93
N ALA A 479 -10.04 -29.80 -6.11
CA ALA A 479 -9.51 -28.50 -6.49
C ALA A 479 -8.00 -28.42 -6.22
N PRO A 480 -7.24 -27.57 -6.94
CA PRO A 480 -5.80 -27.45 -6.77
C PRO A 480 -5.40 -27.05 -5.36
N LEU A 481 -4.21 -27.48 -4.94
CA LEU A 481 -3.58 -27.01 -3.69
C LEU A 481 -3.03 -25.59 -3.85
N SER A 482 -2.78 -24.90 -2.74
CA SER A 482 -2.21 -23.54 -2.73
C SER A 482 -0.95 -23.37 -3.59
N ALA A 483 -0.06 -24.37 -3.59
CA ALA A 483 1.18 -24.37 -4.38
C ALA A 483 0.96 -24.58 -5.89
N GLU A 484 -0.21 -25.11 -6.28
CA GLU A 484 -0.58 -25.42 -7.66
C GLU A 484 -1.42 -24.29 -8.28
N LEU A 485 -1.99 -23.41 -7.46
CA LEU A 485 -2.83 -22.31 -7.90
C LEU A 485 -2.03 -21.23 -8.62
N PRO A 486 -2.48 -20.78 -9.81
CA PRO A 486 -1.92 -19.59 -10.45
C PRO A 486 -2.08 -18.34 -9.55
N PRO A 487 -1.16 -17.35 -9.65
CA PRO A 487 -1.24 -16.13 -8.85
C PRO A 487 -2.57 -15.39 -9.03
N MET A 488 -3.07 -14.77 -7.94
CA MET A 488 -4.27 -13.94 -8.05
C MET A 488 -4.04 -12.72 -8.96
N VAL A 489 -2.91 -12.03 -8.78
CA VAL A 489 -2.50 -10.87 -9.57
C VAL A 489 -1.46 -11.32 -10.58
N SER A 490 -1.81 -11.21 -11.85
CA SER A 490 -1.02 -11.67 -13.00
C SER A 490 -1.33 -10.84 -14.23
N ASP A 491 -0.46 -10.90 -15.23
CA ASP A 491 -0.78 -10.34 -16.56
C ASP A 491 -1.83 -11.19 -17.28
N ASP A 492 -1.80 -12.52 -17.05
CA ASP A 492 -2.84 -13.44 -17.54
C ASP A 492 -4.12 -13.32 -16.71
N MET A 493 -5.17 -12.80 -17.35
CA MET A 493 -6.52 -12.67 -16.82
C MET A 493 -7.52 -13.51 -17.61
N SER A 494 -7.03 -14.52 -18.34
CA SER A 494 -7.83 -15.42 -19.19
C SER A 494 -7.89 -16.85 -18.67
N THR A 495 -6.81 -17.38 -18.08
CA THR A 495 -6.79 -18.75 -17.54
C THR A 495 -7.54 -18.83 -16.21
N PRO A 496 -8.60 -19.67 -16.08
CA PRO A 496 -9.27 -19.90 -14.82
C PRO A 496 -8.34 -20.49 -13.76
N ARG A 497 -8.49 -20.05 -12.50
CA ARG A 497 -7.64 -20.51 -11.39
C ARG A 497 -8.13 -21.82 -10.78
N GLY A 498 -9.43 -22.12 -10.89
CA GLY A 498 -10.03 -23.35 -10.37
C GLY A 498 -10.04 -23.46 -8.84
N LEU A 499 -10.11 -22.35 -8.10
CA LEU A 499 -10.03 -22.35 -6.63
C LEU A 499 -11.03 -23.31 -5.98
N GLY A 500 -10.62 -23.86 -4.85
CA GLY A 500 -11.45 -24.66 -3.96
C GLY A 500 -12.03 -23.83 -2.80
N ALA A 501 -13.18 -24.25 -2.30
CA ALA A 501 -13.78 -23.69 -1.09
C ALA A 501 -14.70 -24.72 -0.42
N PHE A 502 -15.11 -24.47 0.81
CA PHE A 502 -15.97 -25.36 1.57
C PHE A 502 -16.95 -24.58 2.44
N VAL A 503 -18.21 -25.04 2.48
CA VAL A 503 -19.25 -24.49 3.36
C VAL A 503 -19.77 -25.60 4.27
N LEU A 504 -19.84 -25.33 5.57
CA LEU A 504 -20.46 -26.20 6.56
C LEU A 504 -21.56 -25.44 7.30
N VAL A 505 -22.73 -26.05 7.41
CA VAL A 505 -23.89 -25.51 8.12
C VAL A 505 -24.32 -26.53 9.16
N LEU A 506 -24.60 -26.05 10.37
CA LEU A 506 -25.12 -26.83 11.49
C LEU A 506 -26.45 -26.21 11.92
N ASP A 507 -27.51 -27.01 12.00
CA ASP A 507 -28.80 -26.57 12.51
C ASP A 507 -28.88 -26.79 14.03
N PRO A 508 -28.90 -25.72 14.85
CA PRO A 508 -29.03 -25.86 16.29
C PRO A 508 -30.28 -26.64 16.74
N ALA A 509 -31.35 -26.65 15.93
CA ALA A 509 -32.57 -27.40 16.21
C ALA A 509 -32.35 -28.92 16.22
N ALA A 510 -31.36 -29.42 15.48
CA ALA A 510 -30.98 -30.84 15.47
C ALA A 510 -30.13 -31.26 16.69
N PHE A 511 -29.71 -30.31 17.53
CA PHE A 511 -28.89 -30.55 18.72
C PHE A 511 -29.65 -30.17 20.01
N SER A 512 -29.22 -29.11 20.70
CA SER A 512 -29.82 -28.65 21.96
C SER A 512 -31.11 -27.84 21.77
N GLY A 513 -31.50 -27.54 20.53
CA GLY A 513 -32.63 -26.69 20.20
C GLY A 513 -32.22 -25.23 19.97
N ALA A 514 -32.83 -24.58 18.97
CA ALA A 514 -32.44 -23.23 18.53
C ALA A 514 -32.55 -22.15 19.64
N ALA A 515 -33.56 -22.23 20.50
CA ALA A 515 -33.71 -21.30 21.63
C ALA A 515 -32.61 -21.48 22.68
N ALA A 516 -32.31 -22.73 23.07
CA ALA A 516 -31.26 -23.02 24.04
C ALA A 516 -29.88 -22.62 23.51
N PHE A 517 -29.61 -22.87 22.23
CA PHE A 517 -28.38 -22.44 21.57
C PHE A 517 -28.19 -20.92 21.63
N ARG A 518 -29.20 -20.15 21.22
CA ARG A 518 -29.12 -18.67 21.25
C ARG A 518 -28.93 -18.13 22.67
N ALA A 519 -29.62 -18.69 23.67
CA ALA A 519 -29.45 -18.30 25.06
C ALA A 519 -28.02 -18.55 25.58
N VAL A 520 -27.40 -19.67 25.19
CA VAL A 520 -25.99 -19.96 25.50
C VAL A 520 -25.05 -18.97 24.82
N MET A 521 -25.27 -18.67 23.53
CA MET A 521 -24.49 -17.68 22.80
C MET A 521 -24.60 -16.29 23.43
N THR A 522 -25.81 -15.83 23.79
CA THR A 522 -26.02 -14.56 24.49
C THR A 522 -25.22 -14.51 25.80
N ARG A 523 -25.29 -15.56 26.62
CA ARG A 523 -24.54 -15.64 27.88
C ARG A 523 -23.02 -15.63 27.65
N TYR A 524 -22.55 -16.34 26.63
CA TYR A 524 -21.12 -16.37 26.27
C TYR A 524 -20.60 -15.00 25.83
N LEU A 525 -21.31 -14.32 24.92
CA LEU A 525 -20.95 -12.98 24.46
C LEU A 525 -20.96 -11.96 25.60
N LYS A 526 -21.95 -12.04 26.49
CA LYS A 526 -22.00 -11.21 27.69
C LYS A 526 -20.79 -11.47 28.59
N ALA A 527 -20.42 -12.73 28.81
CA ALA A 527 -19.27 -13.08 29.64
C ALA A 527 -17.94 -12.56 29.05
N ILE A 528 -17.74 -12.64 27.72
CA ILE A 528 -16.57 -12.06 27.05
C ILE A 528 -16.51 -10.55 27.33
N ARG A 529 -17.60 -9.83 27.03
CA ARG A 529 -17.64 -8.36 27.12
C ARG A 529 -17.54 -7.83 28.55
N GLN A 530 -17.83 -8.66 29.55
CA GLN A 530 -17.71 -8.35 30.98
C GLN A 530 -16.41 -8.83 31.61
N SER A 531 -15.54 -9.49 30.84
CA SER A 531 -14.24 -9.95 31.33
C SER A 531 -13.39 -8.76 31.80
N ALA A 532 -12.55 -9.00 32.81
CA ALA A 532 -11.58 -8.01 33.28
C ALA A 532 -10.65 -7.58 32.13
N VAL A 533 -10.42 -6.28 32.00
CA VAL A 533 -9.58 -5.68 30.97
C VAL A 533 -8.23 -5.30 31.54
N ALA A 534 -7.17 -5.48 30.77
CA ALA A 534 -5.87 -4.91 31.09
C ALA A 534 -5.89 -3.38 30.94
N ALA A 535 -4.94 -2.68 31.56
CA ALA A 535 -4.80 -1.23 31.40
C ALA A 535 -4.70 -0.85 29.92
N ASP A 536 -5.45 0.18 29.52
CA ASP A 536 -5.51 0.71 28.15
C ASP A 536 -5.91 -0.32 27.07
N GLN A 537 -6.60 -1.39 27.45
CA GLN A 537 -7.12 -2.40 26.52
C GLN A 537 -8.64 -2.51 26.58
N GLN A 538 -9.23 -3.05 25.51
CA GLN A 538 -10.65 -3.40 25.43
C GLN A 538 -10.79 -4.86 25.05
N VAL A 539 -11.64 -5.60 25.78
CA VAL A 539 -12.06 -6.95 25.37
C VAL A 539 -13.25 -6.85 24.43
N MET A 540 -13.22 -7.66 23.37
CA MET A 540 -14.23 -7.68 22.31
C MET A 540 -14.52 -9.13 21.92
N ALA A 541 -15.78 -9.43 21.59
CA ALA A 541 -16.10 -10.69 20.92
C ALA A 541 -15.76 -10.59 19.42
N PRO A 542 -15.43 -11.72 18.75
CA PRO A 542 -15.34 -11.74 17.29
C PRO A 542 -16.60 -11.12 16.63
N GLY A 543 -16.37 -10.14 15.77
CA GLY A 543 -17.41 -9.36 15.09
C GLY A 543 -17.71 -8.01 15.72
N ASP A 544 -17.43 -7.78 17.02
CA ASP A 544 -17.79 -6.52 17.70
C ASP A 544 -17.13 -5.30 17.03
N ARG A 545 -15.88 -5.43 16.56
CA ARG A 545 -15.16 -4.39 15.84
C ARG A 545 -15.83 -4.09 14.50
N GLU A 546 -16.16 -5.14 13.76
CA GLU A 546 -16.79 -5.09 12.44
C GLU A 546 -18.20 -4.50 12.52
N TRP A 547 -19.00 -4.86 13.52
CA TRP A 547 -20.36 -4.34 13.70
C TRP A 547 -20.37 -2.86 14.11
N LYS A 548 -19.40 -2.43 14.92
CA LYS A 548 -19.21 -1.01 15.24
C LYS A 548 -18.83 -0.21 14.00
N GLU A 549 -17.92 -0.73 13.18
CA GLU A 549 -17.52 -0.10 11.92
C GLU A 549 -18.67 -0.05 10.92
N ALA A 550 -19.49 -1.11 10.85
CA ALA A 550 -20.70 -1.15 10.03
C ALA A 550 -21.66 -0.01 10.35
N GLU A 551 -21.90 0.24 11.64
CA GLU A 551 -22.78 1.33 12.07
C GLU A 551 -22.21 2.70 11.70
N SER A 552 -20.91 2.89 11.91
CA SER A 552 -20.21 4.10 11.47
C SER A 552 -20.36 4.33 9.96
N ARG A 553 -20.05 3.33 9.13
CA ARG A 553 -20.04 3.44 7.66
C ARG A 553 -21.41 3.62 7.03
N ARG A 554 -22.49 3.20 7.70
CA ARG A 554 -23.86 3.52 7.27
C ARG A 554 -24.13 5.02 7.29
N VAL A 555 -23.50 5.74 8.22
CA VAL A 555 -23.66 7.19 8.36
C VAL A 555 -22.62 7.93 7.51
N ILE A 556 -21.34 7.60 7.67
CA ILE A 556 -20.24 8.42 7.12
C ILE A 556 -19.69 7.92 5.78
N GLY A 557 -20.18 6.79 5.26
CA GLY A 557 -19.63 6.14 4.08
C GLY A 557 -18.18 5.63 4.25
N LEU A 558 -17.56 5.23 3.14
CA LEU A 558 -16.17 4.75 3.11
C LEU A 558 -15.27 5.78 2.42
N LYS A 559 -14.06 5.92 2.93
CA LYS A 559 -12.99 6.72 2.33
C LYS A 559 -12.33 5.96 1.20
N LEU A 560 -12.44 6.49 -0.02
CA LEU A 560 -11.82 5.91 -1.20
C LEU A 560 -10.61 6.76 -1.61
N ASP A 561 -9.51 6.11 -1.97
CA ASP A 561 -8.34 6.78 -2.50
C ASP A 561 -8.60 7.29 -3.92
N GLU A 562 -7.98 8.41 -4.26
CA GLU A 562 -8.15 9.08 -5.55
C GLU A 562 -7.74 8.18 -6.73
N THR A 563 -6.73 7.33 -6.57
CA THR A 563 -6.28 6.42 -7.62
C THR A 563 -7.39 5.43 -8.01
N THR A 564 -8.07 4.86 -7.02
CA THR A 564 -9.23 3.98 -7.24
C THR A 564 -10.40 4.76 -7.86
N LEU A 565 -10.67 5.99 -7.39
CA LEU A 565 -11.72 6.85 -7.95
C LEU A 565 -11.50 7.17 -9.43
N VAL A 566 -10.29 7.60 -9.80
CA VAL A 566 -9.90 7.93 -11.18
C VAL A 566 -10.02 6.70 -12.08
N SER A 567 -9.49 5.55 -11.62
CA SER A 567 -9.57 4.28 -12.35
C SER A 567 -11.02 3.87 -12.64
N LEU A 568 -11.90 3.97 -11.64
CA LEU A 568 -13.32 3.65 -11.78
C LEU A 568 -14.06 4.69 -12.65
N GLY A 569 -13.69 5.97 -12.58
CA GLY A 569 -14.23 7.02 -13.45
C GLY A 569 -13.83 6.86 -14.92
N GLU A 570 -12.60 6.41 -15.20
CA GLU A 570 -12.19 6.00 -16.56
C GLU A 570 -12.99 4.80 -17.06
N PHE A 571 -13.13 3.78 -16.21
CA PHE A 571 -13.96 2.62 -16.53
C PHE A 571 -15.40 3.03 -16.84
N ALA A 572 -15.97 3.93 -16.02
CA ALA A 572 -17.34 4.40 -16.17
C ALA A 572 -17.57 5.07 -17.54
N ARG A 573 -16.68 5.99 -17.91
CA ARG A 573 -16.71 6.66 -19.23
C ARG A 573 -16.59 5.67 -20.40
N ARG A 574 -15.66 4.70 -20.32
CA ARG A 574 -15.46 3.72 -21.40
C ARG A 574 -16.67 2.81 -21.60
N ASN A 575 -17.40 2.52 -20.54
CA ASN A 575 -18.55 1.60 -20.56
C ASN A 575 -19.91 2.31 -20.55
N SER A 576 -19.94 3.64 -20.68
CA SER A 576 -21.17 4.44 -20.67
C SER A 576 -22.05 4.19 -19.44
N ILE A 577 -21.44 3.99 -18.27
CA ILE A 577 -22.15 3.93 -16.98
C ILE A 577 -21.94 5.23 -16.22
N GLU A 578 -22.92 5.61 -15.39
CA GLU A 578 -22.84 6.80 -14.56
C GLU A 578 -21.71 6.68 -13.53
N ALA A 579 -20.87 7.72 -13.45
CA ALA A 579 -19.71 7.78 -12.56
C ALA A 579 -20.10 7.69 -11.07
N LEU A 580 -19.12 7.33 -10.24
CA LEU A 580 -19.28 7.33 -8.78
C LEU A 580 -19.61 8.74 -8.27
N GLN A 581 -20.70 8.84 -7.52
CA GLN A 581 -21.07 10.06 -6.84
C GLN A 581 -20.34 10.16 -5.50
N VAL A 582 -19.76 11.34 -5.24
CA VAL A 582 -19.03 11.64 -4.00
C VAL A 582 -19.97 12.34 -3.03
N LEU A 583 -19.90 11.98 -1.74
CA LEU A 583 -20.59 12.72 -0.69
C LEU A 583 -20.02 14.15 -0.62
N SER A 584 -20.88 15.16 -0.74
CA SER A 584 -20.50 16.55 -0.58
C SER A 584 -19.89 16.79 0.81
N ALA A 585 -18.93 17.71 0.91
CA ALA A 585 -18.33 18.07 2.20
C ALA A 585 -19.34 18.56 3.26
N ASP A 586 -20.57 18.91 2.84
CA ASP A 586 -21.65 19.46 3.66
C ASP A 586 -22.77 18.47 4.03
N GLY A 587 -22.60 17.15 3.84
CA GLY A 587 -23.64 16.16 4.20
C GLY A 587 -23.22 14.70 4.10
#